data_AF-A0A9Q0RDR4-F1
#
_entry.id   AF-A0A9Q0RDR4-F1
#
_cell.length_a   1.000
_cell.length_b   1.000
_cell.length_c   1.000
_cell.angle_alpha   90.00
_cell.angle_beta   90.00
_cell.angle_gamma   90.00
#
_symmetry.space_group_name_H-M   'P 1'
#
loop_
_entity.id
_entity.type
_entity.pdbx_description
1 polymer ?
#
loop_
_entity_poly.entity_id
_entity_poly.type
_entity_poly.pdbx_seq_one_letter_code
_entity_poly.pdbx_strand_id
1 'polypeptide(L)'
;MKKRKIFLISSPFATIGNNYEQGKVYIYENNGTNWNQKQILIANDGEEDEEFGKRKVYIFQNNGTFYNLKQILIANDGKEYHEFGSSVAISNDSSFLFISALQANVGNNSNQGKVYIFQNNGIIWNQYQILIANDGKSSDRFGFSISISSDSSFIVVGVPYAKIGDNSLQGKAYIFQNNGTFWNQKEILIANDGETNDEFGSSVSISENYCLIGSPNSNFGDIFEQGKVYIFQNNGTIFLKLIFYFELFFFLFSFECYWNQINSTLNDIEYQINYQNEIENWELIQSPILNQNVLYQIFNSSIYSNISGNVDYSIQIKICNISSNQINLTTKN
;
A
#
# COMPACT_ATOMS: atom_id res chain seq x y z
N MET A 1 -26.72 17.27 1.18
CA MET A 1 -26.56 17.20 -0.30
C MET A 1 -26.50 15.73 -0.71
N LYS A 2 -27.35 15.27 -1.62
CA LYS A 2 -27.23 13.90 -2.17
C LYS A 2 -25.92 13.84 -2.98
N LYS A 3 -25.04 12.87 -2.68
CA LYS A 3 -23.83 12.63 -3.48
C LYS A 3 -24.27 12.38 -4.93
N ARG A 4 -23.73 13.14 -5.89
CA ARG A 4 -23.90 12.84 -7.33
C ARG A 4 -23.29 11.47 -7.58
N LYS A 5 -24.07 10.57 -8.17
CA LYS A 5 -23.57 9.26 -8.60
C LYS A 5 -23.23 9.37 -10.08
N ILE A 6 -21.95 9.24 -10.39
CA ILE A 6 -21.40 9.34 -11.73
C ILE A 6 -20.81 7.98 -12.09
N PHE A 7 -20.99 7.59 -13.34
CA PHE A 7 -20.41 6.39 -13.91
C PHE A 7 -19.74 6.74 -15.24
N LEU A 8 -18.56 6.19 -15.49
CA LEU A 8 -17.76 6.45 -16.69
C LEU A 8 -17.60 5.14 -17.45
N ILE A 9 -17.78 5.18 -18.78
CA ILE A 9 -17.54 4.04 -19.67
C ILE A 9 -16.57 4.46 -20.75
N SER A 10 -15.43 3.79 -20.87
CA SER A 10 -14.51 3.94 -21.99
C SER A 10 -14.90 2.98 -23.13
N SER A 11 -14.88 3.47 -24.36
CA SER A 11 -15.00 2.67 -25.58
C SER A 11 -13.80 3.01 -26.47
N PRO A 12 -12.69 2.23 -26.40
CA PRO A 12 -11.44 2.59 -27.05
C PRO A 12 -11.51 2.58 -28.57
N PHE A 13 -12.40 1.77 -29.16
CA PHE A 13 -12.58 1.63 -30.60
C PHE A 13 -13.81 2.39 -31.14
N ALA A 14 -14.40 3.29 -30.34
CA ALA A 14 -15.52 4.09 -30.81
C ALA A 14 -15.04 5.08 -31.89
N THR A 15 -15.75 5.10 -33.03
CA THR A 15 -15.43 5.96 -34.16
C THR A 15 -15.90 7.40 -33.96
N ILE A 16 -15.13 8.34 -34.50
CA ILE A 16 -15.50 9.76 -34.56
C ILE A 16 -15.64 10.14 -36.03
N GLY A 17 -16.86 10.50 -36.45
CA GLY A 17 -17.15 10.76 -37.86
C GLY A 17 -17.05 9.50 -38.73
N ASN A 18 -16.55 9.68 -39.96
CA ASN A 18 -16.57 8.66 -41.01
C ASN A 18 -15.20 7.95 -41.16
N ASN A 19 -14.76 7.16 -40.18
CA ASN A 19 -13.79 6.02 -40.34
C ASN A 19 -12.48 6.03 -39.50
N TYR A 20 -12.33 6.84 -38.44
CA TYR A 20 -11.19 6.67 -37.52
C TYR A 20 -11.65 6.30 -36.11
N GLU A 21 -11.13 5.18 -35.60
CA GLU A 21 -11.28 4.74 -34.22
C GLU A 21 -10.37 5.60 -33.34
N GLN A 22 -10.97 6.56 -32.62
CA GLN A 22 -10.23 7.50 -31.75
C GLN A 22 -10.59 7.33 -30.27
N GLY A 23 -11.57 6.47 -29.99
CA GLY A 23 -12.04 6.18 -28.65
C GLY A 23 -12.90 7.30 -28.05
N LYS A 24 -13.78 6.91 -27.11
CA LYS A 24 -14.68 7.82 -26.40
C LYS A 24 -14.79 7.43 -24.94
N VAL A 25 -15.04 8.41 -24.07
CA VAL A 25 -15.47 8.18 -22.70
C VAL A 25 -16.87 8.76 -22.51
N TYR A 26 -17.81 7.92 -22.13
CA TYR A 26 -19.20 8.29 -21.87
C TYR A 26 -19.39 8.54 -20.38
N ILE A 27 -19.98 9.68 -20.04
CA ILE A 27 -20.32 10.05 -18.67
C ILE A 27 -21.81 9.84 -18.48
N TYR A 28 -22.18 9.04 -17.48
CA TYR A 28 -23.56 8.84 -17.05
C TYR A 28 -23.77 9.43 -15.66
N GLU A 29 -24.89 10.11 -15.47
CA GLU A 29 -25.30 10.68 -14.17
C GLU A 29 -26.63 10.06 -13.75
N ASN A 30 -26.70 9.64 -12.48
CA ASN A 30 -27.94 9.13 -11.90
C ASN A 30 -28.75 10.27 -11.27
N ASN A 31 -29.98 10.47 -11.73
CA ASN A 31 -30.88 11.51 -11.24
C ASN A 31 -31.75 11.08 -10.03
N GLY A 32 -31.49 9.90 -9.47
CA GLY A 32 -32.19 9.29 -8.34
C GLY A 32 -32.93 8.00 -8.70
N THR A 33 -33.40 7.88 -9.94
CA THR A 33 -34.12 6.70 -10.44
C THR A 33 -33.49 6.10 -11.69
N ASN A 34 -32.95 6.93 -12.58
CA ASN A 34 -32.42 6.51 -13.88
C ASN A 34 -30.99 7.02 -14.09
N TRP A 35 -30.21 6.26 -14.86
CA TRP A 35 -28.94 6.70 -15.41
C TRP A 35 -29.15 7.34 -16.77
N ASN A 36 -28.64 8.56 -16.95
CA ASN A 36 -28.73 9.27 -18.22
C ASN A 36 -27.33 9.62 -18.72
N GLN A 37 -27.07 9.44 -20.02
CA GLN A 37 -25.83 9.92 -20.62
C GLN A 37 -25.79 11.44 -20.55
N LYS A 38 -24.78 11.97 -19.86
CA LYS A 38 -24.62 13.40 -19.59
C LYS A 38 -23.70 14.07 -20.61
N GLN A 39 -22.60 13.40 -20.96
CA GLN A 39 -21.56 13.94 -21.82
C GLN A 39 -20.77 12.80 -22.47
N ILE A 40 -20.21 13.06 -23.65
CA ILE A 40 -19.19 12.24 -24.28
C ILE A 40 -17.91 13.05 -24.28
N LEU A 41 -16.82 12.48 -23.74
CA LEU A 41 -15.49 13.03 -23.83
C LEU A 41 -14.77 12.38 -24.99
N ILE A 42 -14.12 13.22 -25.78
CA ILE A 42 -13.29 12.84 -26.91
C ILE A 42 -11.90 13.41 -26.60
N ALA A 43 -10.90 12.54 -26.64
CA ALA A 43 -9.49 12.93 -26.55
C ALA A 43 -9.06 13.43 -27.93
N ASN A 44 -9.27 14.72 -28.18
CA ASN A 44 -8.86 15.38 -29.41
C ASN A 44 -8.20 16.70 -29.04
N ASP A 45 -6.96 16.87 -29.48
CA ASP A 45 -6.16 18.08 -29.29
C ASP A 45 -6.03 18.92 -30.57
N GLY A 46 -6.75 18.53 -31.63
CA GLY A 46 -6.76 19.21 -32.91
C GLY A 46 -5.59 18.84 -33.83
N GLU A 47 -4.74 17.90 -33.42
CA GLU A 47 -3.62 17.40 -34.21
C GLU A 47 -3.98 16.06 -34.87
N GLU A 48 -3.48 15.82 -36.09
CA GLU A 48 -3.51 14.47 -36.65
C GLU A 48 -2.50 13.64 -35.86
N ASP A 49 -2.99 12.64 -35.14
CA ASP A 49 -2.12 11.68 -34.47
C ASP A 49 -1.26 10.98 -35.53
N GLU A 50 0.04 11.26 -35.53
CA GLU A 50 0.98 10.42 -36.26
C GLU A 50 0.86 8.99 -35.74
N GLU A 51 0.88 8.00 -36.64
CA GLU A 51 0.64 6.58 -36.34
C GLU A 51 1.50 6.07 -35.15
N PHE A 52 2.64 6.73 -34.93
CA PHE A 52 3.64 6.40 -33.93
C PHE A 52 3.95 7.50 -32.92
N GLY A 53 3.13 8.56 -32.87
CA GLY A 53 3.31 9.68 -31.97
C GLY A 53 3.39 9.29 -30.47
N LYS A 54 4.02 10.16 -29.68
CA LYS A 54 4.06 10.00 -28.21
C LYS A 54 2.63 9.87 -27.68
N ARG A 55 2.37 8.82 -26.91
CA ARG A 55 1.07 8.62 -26.27
C ARG A 55 0.81 9.70 -25.21
N LYS A 56 -0.46 10.10 -25.08
CA LYS A 56 -0.93 11.24 -24.28
C LYS A 56 -1.97 10.77 -23.25
N VAL A 57 -2.04 11.45 -22.10
CA VAL A 57 -3.13 11.29 -21.12
C VAL A 57 -3.89 12.61 -20.99
N TYR A 58 -5.21 12.56 -21.13
CA TYR A 58 -6.06 13.75 -21.14
C TYR A 58 -6.77 13.92 -19.79
N ILE A 59 -6.60 15.08 -19.16
CA ILE A 59 -7.24 15.43 -17.90
C ILE A 59 -8.46 16.29 -18.18
N PHE A 60 -9.63 15.77 -17.84
CA PHE A 60 -10.88 16.52 -17.89
C PHE A 60 -11.32 16.95 -16.48
N GLN A 61 -11.71 18.21 -16.31
CA GLN A 61 -12.19 18.74 -15.04
C GLN A 61 -13.64 19.22 -15.15
N ASN A 62 -14.47 18.81 -14.19
CA ASN A 62 -15.84 19.27 -14.06
C ASN A 62 -15.88 20.72 -13.55
N ASN A 63 -16.53 21.61 -14.30
CA ASN A 63 -16.73 23.02 -13.92
C ASN A 63 -18.08 23.27 -13.21
N GLY A 64 -18.80 22.19 -12.86
CA GLY A 64 -20.12 22.22 -12.22
C GLY A 64 -21.25 21.78 -13.15
N THR A 65 -21.08 21.97 -14.47
CA THR A 65 -22.06 21.62 -15.52
C THR A 65 -21.52 20.61 -16.52
N PHE A 66 -20.27 20.77 -16.94
CA PHE A 66 -19.61 19.92 -17.94
C PHE A 66 -18.16 19.63 -17.53
N TYR A 67 -17.62 18.56 -18.09
CA TYR A 67 -16.20 18.24 -18.03
C TYR A 67 -15.50 18.89 -19.22
N ASN A 68 -14.54 19.78 -18.96
CA ASN A 68 -13.73 20.41 -19.99
C ASN A 68 -12.32 19.82 -19.97
N LEU A 69 -11.67 19.74 -21.13
CA LEU A 69 -10.26 19.41 -21.20
C LEU A 69 -9.49 20.47 -20.41
N LYS A 70 -8.80 20.04 -19.36
CA LYS A 70 -7.97 20.89 -18.49
C LYS A 70 -6.53 20.88 -18.95
N GLN A 71 -6.01 19.69 -19.25
CA GLN A 71 -4.59 19.50 -19.56
C GLN A 71 -4.37 18.21 -20.34
N ILE A 72 -3.34 18.21 -21.19
CA ILE A 72 -2.81 17.03 -21.84
C ILE A 72 -1.44 16.74 -21.21
N LEU A 73 -1.23 15.50 -20.79
CA LEU A 73 0.01 15.05 -20.17
C LEU A 73 0.78 14.17 -21.14
N ILE A 74 2.07 14.46 -21.23
CA ILE A 74 3.07 13.66 -21.91
C ILE A 74 4.23 13.43 -20.94
N ALA A 75 4.91 12.30 -21.04
CA ALA A 75 6.18 12.11 -20.34
C ALA A 75 7.26 13.01 -20.96
N ASN A 76 8.02 13.72 -20.11
CA ASN A 76 9.07 14.65 -20.55
C ASN A 76 10.16 13.95 -21.38
N ASP A 77 10.55 12.74 -20.98
CA ASP A 77 11.47 11.84 -21.71
C ASP A 77 10.71 10.78 -22.53
N GLY A 78 9.40 10.97 -22.73
CA GLY A 78 8.55 10.07 -23.50
C GLY A 78 9.05 9.92 -24.93
N LYS A 79 9.01 8.69 -25.43
CA LYS A 79 9.30 8.34 -26.82
C LYS A 79 8.09 7.64 -27.42
N GLU A 80 8.11 7.56 -28.74
CA GLU A 80 7.20 6.76 -29.54
C GLU A 80 7.17 5.31 -29.02
N TYR A 81 6.03 4.64 -29.17
CA TYR A 81 5.79 3.25 -28.77
C TYR A 81 5.96 2.89 -27.29
N HIS A 82 6.38 3.80 -26.40
CA HIS A 82 6.55 3.48 -24.98
C HIS A 82 5.23 3.18 -24.22
N GLU A 83 4.08 3.32 -24.88
CA GLU A 83 2.75 3.06 -24.32
C GLU A 83 2.45 3.88 -23.05
N PHE A 84 2.76 5.17 -23.06
CA PHE A 84 2.38 6.07 -21.96
C PHE A 84 0.85 6.15 -21.82
N GLY A 85 0.33 5.91 -20.62
CA GLY A 85 -1.11 5.87 -20.35
C GLY A 85 -1.73 4.49 -20.25
N SER A 86 -0.96 3.39 -20.39
CA SER A 86 -1.52 2.02 -20.34
C SER A 86 -2.21 1.68 -19.01
N SER A 87 -1.72 2.21 -17.90
CA SER A 87 -2.35 2.12 -16.59
C SER A 87 -2.25 3.46 -15.88
N VAL A 88 -3.31 3.83 -15.17
CA VAL A 88 -3.38 5.08 -14.40
C VAL A 88 -3.95 4.84 -13.02
N ALA A 89 -3.43 5.56 -12.03
CA ALA A 89 -3.99 5.63 -10.69
C ALA A 89 -3.93 7.07 -10.19
N ILE A 90 -4.98 7.55 -9.52
CA ILE A 90 -5.04 8.92 -8.99
C ILE A 90 -5.36 8.86 -7.50
N SER A 91 -4.69 9.69 -6.70
CA SER A 91 -4.96 9.79 -5.27
C SER A 91 -6.35 10.38 -5.02
N ASN A 92 -6.97 10.00 -3.90
CA ASN A 92 -8.32 10.45 -3.53
C ASN A 92 -8.45 11.98 -3.42
N ASP A 93 -7.39 12.65 -2.98
CA ASP A 93 -7.28 14.10 -2.85
C ASP A 93 -6.88 14.79 -4.17
N SER A 94 -6.65 14.02 -5.25
CA SER A 94 -6.16 14.51 -6.54
C SER A 94 -4.83 15.27 -6.46
N SER A 95 -3.97 14.94 -5.49
CA SER A 95 -2.62 15.50 -5.35
C SER A 95 -1.59 14.76 -6.21
N PHE A 96 -1.76 13.46 -6.43
CA PHE A 96 -0.85 12.61 -7.22
C PHE A 96 -1.60 11.80 -8.29
N LEU A 97 -0.96 11.67 -9.46
CA LEU A 97 -1.41 10.85 -10.58
C LEU A 97 -0.22 10.02 -11.06
N PHE A 98 -0.43 8.72 -11.19
CA PHE A 98 0.56 7.73 -11.61
C PHE A 98 0.16 7.25 -12.99
N ILE A 99 1.10 7.27 -13.94
CA ILE A 99 0.87 6.91 -15.33
C ILE A 99 1.99 5.97 -15.77
N SER A 100 1.66 4.76 -16.21
CA SER A 100 2.68 3.85 -16.73
C SER A 100 3.04 4.13 -18.19
N ALA A 101 4.25 3.74 -18.55
CA ALA A 101 4.70 3.53 -19.92
C ALA A 101 5.40 2.17 -19.99
N LEU A 102 4.65 1.14 -20.38
CA LEU A 102 5.05 -0.27 -20.23
C LEU A 102 6.24 -0.66 -21.10
N GLN A 103 6.36 -0.02 -22.25
CA GLN A 103 7.43 -0.30 -23.21
C GLN A 103 8.57 0.72 -23.10
N ALA A 104 8.60 1.54 -22.04
CA ALA A 104 9.71 2.46 -21.83
C ALA A 104 11.01 1.72 -21.51
N ASN A 105 12.08 2.11 -22.18
CA ASN A 105 13.43 1.61 -21.91
C ASN A 105 14.03 2.27 -20.66
N VAL A 106 14.83 1.50 -19.92
CA VAL A 106 15.61 1.96 -18.76
C VAL A 106 17.06 1.54 -18.95
N GLY A 107 17.95 2.50 -19.24
CA GLY A 107 19.32 2.17 -19.65
C GLY A 107 19.33 1.25 -20.88
N ASN A 108 19.99 0.09 -20.74
CA ASN A 108 20.04 -0.95 -21.79
C ASN A 108 18.88 -1.96 -21.73
N ASN A 109 17.98 -1.85 -20.74
CA ASN A 109 16.85 -2.75 -20.61
C ASN A 109 15.67 -2.26 -21.46
N SER A 110 15.46 -2.92 -22.60
CA SER A 110 14.35 -2.63 -23.49
C SER A 110 13.02 -3.03 -22.87
N ASN A 111 11.98 -2.20 -22.98
CA ASN A 111 10.64 -2.53 -22.46
C ASN A 111 10.62 -2.91 -20.97
N GLN A 112 11.56 -2.39 -20.17
CA GLN A 112 11.55 -2.60 -18.72
C GLN A 112 10.30 -1.97 -18.09
N GLY A 113 9.83 -0.86 -18.65
CA GLY A 113 8.68 -0.10 -18.15
C GLY A 113 9.08 0.99 -17.15
N LYS A 114 8.28 2.06 -17.12
CA LYS A 114 8.39 3.20 -16.20
C LYS A 114 7.02 3.57 -15.67
N VAL A 115 6.96 4.16 -14.47
CA VAL A 115 5.76 4.84 -13.97
C VAL A 115 6.10 6.30 -13.67
N TYR A 116 5.39 7.21 -14.31
CA TYR A 116 5.54 8.65 -14.11
C TYR A 116 4.57 9.11 -13.06
N ILE A 117 5.07 9.88 -12.10
CA ILE A 117 4.27 10.53 -11.07
C ILE A 117 4.10 11.99 -11.50
N PHE A 118 2.87 12.43 -11.61
CA PHE A 118 2.50 13.82 -11.77
C PHE A 118 1.92 14.33 -10.46
N GLN A 119 2.38 15.51 -10.02
CA GLN A 119 1.85 16.17 -8.84
C GLN A 119 1.02 17.39 -9.26
N ASN A 120 -0.16 17.51 -8.69
CA ASN A 120 -1.06 18.63 -8.91
C ASN A 120 -0.73 19.76 -7.94
N ASN A 121 -0.37 20.93 -8.47
CA ASN A 121 -0.11 22.12 -7.65
C ASN A 121 -1.37 22.98 -7.39
N GLY A 122 -2.55 22.45 -7.72
CA GLY A 122 -3.85 23.13 -7.66
C GLY A 122 -4.27 23.77 -8.98
N ILE A 123 -3.31 24.05 -9.87
CA ILE A 123 -3.57 24.68 -11.18
C ILE A 123 -3.32 23.66 -12.30
N ILE A 124 -2.12 23.07 -12.31
CA ILE A 124 -1.65 22.13 -13.34
C ILE A 124 -1.02 20.89 -12.70
N TRP A 125 -0.96 19.83 -13.48
CA TRP A 125 -0.20 18.62 -13.19
C TRP A 125 1.22 18.75 -13.75
N ASN A 126 2.23 18.64 -12.90
CA ASN A 126 3.64 18.65 -13.31
C ASN A 126 4.25 17.27 -13.08
N GLN A 127 5.08 16.79 -14.01
CA GLN A 127 5.85 15.57 -13.79
C GLN A 127 6.78 15.80 -12.59
N TYR A 128 6.60 14.99 -11.56
CA TYR A 128 7.22 15.11 -10.25
C TYR A 128 8.34 14.10 -10.06
N GLN A 129 8.12 12.84 -10.46
CA GLN A 129 9.09 11.76 -10.30
C GLN A 129 8.88 10.69 -11.37
N ILE A 130 9.92 9.92 -11.67
CA ILE A 130 9.84 8.68 -12.46
C ILE A 130 10.22 7.51 -11.56
N LEU A 131 9.36 6.50 -11.51
CA LEU A 131 9.62 5.23 -10.84
C LEU A 131 10.09 4.19 -11.83
N ILE A 132 11.12 3.47 -11.41
CA ILE A 132 11.66 2.29 -12.07
C ILE A 132 11.84 1.20 -11.01
N ALA A 133 11.72 -0.06 -11.42
CA ALA A 133 12.12 -1.18 -10.58
C ALA A 133 13.65 -1.23 -10.45
N ASN A 134 14.17 -1.26 -9.22
CA ASN A 134 15.61 -1.27 -8.97
C ASN A 134 16.32 -2.51 -9.55
N ASP A 135 15.64 -3.66 -9.56
CA ASP A 135 16.11 -4.92 -10.10
C ASP A 135 15.46 -5.27 -11.45
N GLY A 136 14.76 -4.31 -12.08
CA GLY A 136 14.01 -4.55 -13.30
C GLY A 136 14.90 -4.94 -14.49
N LYS A 137 14.34 -5.76 -15.37
CA LYS A 137 15.00 -6.34 -16.54
C LYS A 137 14.26 -5.98 -17.82
N SER A 138 14.88 -6.29 -18.94
CA SER A 138 14.24 -6.16 -20.25
C SER A 138 12.93 -6.95 -20.29
N SER A 139 11.91 -6.36 -20.90
CA SER A 139 10.58 -6.95 -21.10
C SER A 139 9.76 -7.22 -19.83
N ASP A 140 10.21 -6.79 -18.65
CA ASP A 140 9.45 -6.91 -17.40
C ASP A 140 8.11 -6.14 -17.46
N ARG A 141 8.05 -5.04 -18.23
CA ARG A 141 6.88 -4.15 -18.37
C ARG A 141 6.35 -3.63 -17.02
N PHE A 142 7.26 -3.10 -16.20
CA PHE A 142 6.94 -2.40 -14.96
C PHE A 142 5.88 -1.30 -15.20
N GLY A 143 4.81 -1.34 -14.41
CA GLY A 143 3.67 -0.44 -14.56
C GLY A 143 2.43 -1.08 -15.18
N PHE A 144 2.42 -2.39 -15.42
CA PHE A 144 1.33 -3.10 -16.10
C PHE A 144 -0.02 -2.83 -15.43
N SER A 145 -0.02 -2.88 -14.10
CA SER A 145 -1.14 -2.47 -13.27
C SER A 145 -0.62 -1.56 -12.15
N ILE A 146 -1.41 -0.55 -11.78
CA ILE A 146 -1.07 0.39 -10.70
C ILE A 146 -2.30 0.57 -9.80
N SER A 147 -2.08 0.60 -8.50
CA SER A 147 -3.09 1.01 -7.52
C SER A 147 -2.45 1.87 -6.43
N ILE A 148 -3.22 2.80 -5.86
CA ILE A 148 -2.79 3.70 -4.78
C ILE A 148 -3.70 3.54 -3.57
N SER A 149 -3.13 3.56 -2.37
CA SER A 149 -3.87 3.48 -1.12
C SER A 149 -4.72 4.75 -0.89
N SER A 150 -5.80 4.62 -0.11
CA SER A 150 -6.75 5.72 0.13
C SER A 150 -6.12 6.96 0.78
N ASP A 151 -5.11 6.74 1.60
CA ASP A 151 -4.32 7.76 2.31
C ASP A 151 -3.11 8.26 1.49
N SER A 152 -2.92 7.75 0.28
CA SER A 152 -1.81 8.12 -0.63
C SER A 152 -0.41 7.87 -0.06
N SER A 153 -0.28 6.94 0.89
CA SER A 153 1.00 6.57 1.49
C SER A 153 1.72 5.44 0.73
N PHE A 154 0.97 4.57 0.05
CA PHE A 154 1.50 3.44 -0.71
C PHE A 154 0.92 3.35 -2.12
N ILE A 155 1.75 2.87 -3.04
CA ILE A 155 1.28 2.37 -4.34
C ILE A 155 1.77 0.94 -4.55
N VAL A 156 1.03 0.21 -5.37
CA VAL A 156 1.41 -1.11 -5.85
C VAL A 156 1.57 -1.04 -7.35
N VAL A 157 2.66 -1.59 -7.86
CA VAL A 157 2.95 -1.65 -9.29
C VAL A 157 3.19 -3.11 -9.69
N GLY A 158 2.32 -3.63 -10.55
CA GLY A 158 2.38 -5.00 -11.06
C GLY A 158 3.33 -5.16 -12.25
N VAL A 159 4.00 -6.31 -12.31
CA VAL A 159 5.02 -6.69 -13.30
C VAL A 159 4.85 -8.16 -13.66
N PRO A 160 3.78 -8.53 -14.39
CA PRO A 160 3.42 -9.92 -14.66
C PRO A 160 4.46 -10.67 -15.49
N TYR A 161 5.30 -9.98 -16.24
CA TYR A 161 6.27 -10.60 -17.14
C TYR A 161 7.67 -10.79 -16.54
N ALA A 162 7.82 -10.51 -15.25
CA ALA A 162 9.07 -10.76 -14.56
C ALA A 162 9.38 -12.26 -14.47
N LYS A 163 10.66 -12.60 -14.67
CA LYS A 163 11.22 -13.92 -14.35
C LYS A 163 11.64 -13.98 -12.88
N ILE A 164 11.24 -15.03 -12.17
CA ILE A 164 11.62 -15.29 -10.77
C ILE A 164 12.30 -16.67 -10.69
N GLY A 165 13.56 -16.72 -10.25
CA GLY A 165 14.33 -17.96 -10.31
C GLY A 165 14.42 -18.48 -11.74
N ASP A 166 13.93 -19.70 -11.99
CA ASP A 166 13.83 -20.29 -13.33
C ASP A 166 12.47 -20.09 -14.01
N ASN A 167 11.47 -19.56 -13.31
CA ASN A 167 10.11 -19.41 -13.81
C ASN A 167 9.95 -18.12 -14.62
N SER A 168 9.87 -18.25 -15.94
CA SER A 168 9.55 -17.12 -16.82
C SER A 168 8.09 -16.68 -16.65
N LEU A 169 7.82 -15.38 -16.71
CA LEU A 169 6.46 -14.84 -16.61
C LEU A 169 5.72 -15.29 -15.32
N GLN A 170 6.45 -15.65 -14.26
CA GLN A 170 5.84 -15.88 -12.95
C GLN A 170 5.24 -14.59 -12.41
N GLY A 171 5.92 -13.47 -12.67
CA GLY A 171 5.48 -12.15 -12.27
C GLY A 171 5.87 -11.76 -10.84
N LYS A 172 5.80 -10.47 -10.57
CA LYS A 172 5.98 -9.86 -9.25
C LYS A 172 5.20 -8.55 -9.16
N ALA A 173 5.08 -8.01 -7.96
CA ALA A 173 4.61 -6.64 -7.76
C ALA A 173 5.55 -5.88 -6.83
N TYR A 174 5.54 -4.56 -6.91
CA TYR A 174 6.36 -3.69 -6.07
C TYR A 174 5.46 -2.80 -5.23
N ILE A 175 5.81 -2.66 -3.96
CA ILE A 175 5.26 -1.63 -3.08
C ILE A 175 6.19 -0.44 -3.11
N PHE A 176 5.67 0.75 -3.42
CA PHE A 176 6.38 2.01 -3.18
C PHE A 176 5.70 2.77 -2.05
N GLN A 177 6.51 3.42 -1.21
CA GLN A 177 6.05 4.24 -0.11
C GLN A 177 6.42 5.71 -0.34
N ASN A 178 5.47 6.60 -0.10
CA ASN A 178 5.72 8.03 -0.02
C ASN A 178 6.35 8.36 1.34
N ASN A 179 7.56 8.91 1.35
CA ASN A 179 8.24 9.35 2.57
C ASN A 179 7.99 10.84 2.91
N GLY A 180 7.07 11.49 2.20
CA GLY A 180 6.77 12.92 2.29
C GLY A 180 7.52 13.79 1.28
N THR A 181 8.58 13.27 0.67
CA THR A 181 9.41 14.00 -0.33
C THR A 181 9.61 13.26 -1.64
N PHE A 182 9.59 11.93 -1.62
CA PHE A 182 9.74 11.06 -2.78
C PHE A 182 9.05 9.72 -2.53
N TRP A 183 8.74 9.03 -3.61
CA TRP A 183 8.26 7.66 -3.62
C TRP A 183 9.45 6.70 -3.74
N ASN A 184 9.60 5.79 -2.77
CA ASN A 184 10.71 4.84 -2.73
C ASN A 184 10.18 3.41 -2.80
N GLN A 185 10.89 2.53 -3.52
CA GLN A 185 10.59 1.10 -3.52
C GLN A 185 10.81 0.56 -2.11
N LYS A 186 9.75 0.05 -1.50
CA LYS A 186 9.74 -0.49 -0.14
C LYS A 186 9.90 -2.01 -0.14
N GLU A 187 9.17 -2.70 -1.01
CA GLU A 187 9.07 -4.16 -0.98
C GLU A 187 8.81 -4.73 -2.37
N ILE A 188 9.21 -5.99 -2.57
CA ILE A 188 8.89 -6.80 -3.74
C ILE A 188 8.02 -7.96 -3.25
N LEU A 189 6.83 -8.10 -3.84
CA LEU A 189 5.89 -9.17 -3.55
C LEU A 189 5.95 -10.22 -4.66
N ILE A 190 6.06 -11.48 -4.27
CA ILE A 190 6.03 -12.65 -5.15
C ILE A 190 5.06 -13.69 -4.59
N ALA A 191 4.47 -14.51 -5.46
CA ALA A 191 3.76 -15.71 -5.05
C ALA A 191 4.77 -16.82 -4.73
N ASN A 192 4.75 -17.33 -3.49
CA ASN A 192 5.67 -18.39 -3.04
C ASN A 192 5.48 -19.72 -3.79
N ASP A 193 4.26 -19.99 -4.23
CA ASP A 193 3.86 -21.11 -5.08
C ASP A 193 3.73 -20.72 -6.56
N GLY A 194 4.24 -19.55 -6.94
CA GLY A 194 4.12 -19.08 -8.32
C GLY A 194 4.95 -19.93 -9.29
N GLU A 195 4.34 -20.25 -10.42
CA GLU A 195 4.94 -21.07 -11.48
C GLU A 195 5.23 -20.25 -12.74
N THR A 196 5.77 -20.90 -13.77
CA THR A 196 5.97 -20.28 -15.08
C THR A 196 4.61 -19.89 -15.69
N ASN A 197 4.53 -18.69 -16.27
CA ASN A 197 3.34 -18.11 -16.91
C ASN A 197 2.18 -17.73 -15.98
N ASP A 198 2.35 -17.79 -14.67
CA ASP A 198 1.31 -17.42 -13.70
C ASP A 198 0.86 -15.94 -13.81
N GLU A 199 1.73 -15.07 -14.31
CA GLU A 199 1.49 -13.64 -14.52
C GLU A 199 1.04 -12.89 -13.26
N PHE A 200 1.65 -13.19 -12.12
CA PHE A 200 1.40 -12.49 -10.87
C PHE A 200 1.70 -10.99 -11.01
N GLY A 201 0.71 -10.15 -10.71
CA GLY A 201 0.80 -8.70 -10.91
C GLY A 201 0.05 -8.19 -12.15
N SER A 202 -0.65 -9.07 -12.88
CA SER A 202 -1.52 -8.63 -14.00
C SER A 202 -2.63 -7.69 -13.54
N SER A 203 -3.11 -7.84 -12.30
CA SER A 203 -3.98 -6.86 -11.65
C SER A 203 -3.56 -6.64 -10.21
N VAL A 204 -3.69 -5.41 -9.71
CA VAL A 204 -3.38 -5.04 -8.33
C VAL A 204 -4.47 -4.14 -7.75
N SER A 205 -4.71 -4.28 -6.46
CA SER A 205 -5.54 -3.37 -5.68
C SER A 205 -4.93 -3.19 -4.30
N ILE A 206 -4.96 -1.98 -3.76
CA ILE A 206 -4.46 -1.69 -2.41
C ILE A 206 -5.46 -0.85 -1.62
N SER A 207 -5.53 -1.18 -0.34
CA SER A 207 -6.18 -0.41 0.72
C SER A 207 -5.16 -0.18 1.83
N GLU A 208 -5.55 0.53 2.90
CA GLU A 208 -4.66 0.81 4.04
C GLU A 208 -4.00 -0.45 4.62
N ASN A 209 -4.77 -1.55 4.70
CA ASN A 209 -4.34 -2.77 5.39
C ASN A 209 -4.11 -3.97 4.47
N TYR A 210 -4.60 -3.94 3.23
CA TYR A 210 -4.54 -5.09 2.33
C TYR A 210 -4.08 -4.68 0.95
N CYS A 211 -3.22 -5.51 0.37
CA CYS A 211 -2.88 -5.54 -1.04
C CYS A 211 -3.38 -6.85 -1.64
N LEU A 212 -4.08 -6.75 -2.78
CA LEU A 212 -4.57 -7.87 -3.56
C LEU A 212 -3.82 -7.89 -4.89
N ILE A 213 -3.34 -9.08 -5.28
CA ILE A 213 -2.59 -9.25 -6.52
C ILE A 213 -3.15 -10.45 -7.29
N GLY A 214 -3.57 -10.21 -8.53
CA GLY A 214 -4.08 -11.23 -9.42
C GLY A 214 -2.98 -11.93 -10.20
N SER A 215 -3.18 -13.24 -10.42
CA SER A 215 -2.33 -14.13 -11.19
C SER A 215 -3.25 -14.99 -12.07
N PRO A 216 -3.71 -14.45 -13.21
CA PRO A 216 -4.86 -14.99 -13.95
C PRO A 216 -4.62 -16.38 -14.53
N ASN A 217 -3.36 -16.75 -14.75
CA ASN A 217 -2.99 -18.01 -15.38
C ASN A 217 -2.49 -19.06 -14.38
N SER A 218 -2.52 -18.76 -13.07
CA SER A 218 -2.11 -19.73 -12.06
C SER A 218 -2.98 -20.99 -12.06
N ASN A 219 -2.33 -22.12 -11.84
CA ASN A 219 -2.97 -23.43 -11.67
C ASN A 219 -3.50 -23.61 -10.23
N PHE A 220 -4.61 -24.32 -10.05
CA PHE A 220 -5.10 -24.74 -8.73
C PHE A 220 -5.20 -26.27 -8.65
N GLY A 221 -4.23 -26.89 -7.99
CA GLY A 221 -4.06 -28.34 -8.06
C GLY A 221 -3.81 -28.79 -9.49
N ASP A 222 -4.56 -29.79 -9.96
CA ASP A 222 -4.43 -30.30 -11.33
C ASP A 222 -5.22 -29.49 -12.38
N ILE A 223 -5.84 -28.37 -12.00
CA ILE A 223 -6.63 -27.57 -12.92
C ILE A 223 -5.83 -26.37 -13.41
N PHE A 224 -5.58 -26.36 -14.71
CA PHE A 224 -4.76 -25.36 -15.38
C PHE A 224 -5.47 -24.01 -15.51
N GLU A 225 -4.73 -22.92 -15.32
CA GLU A 225 -5.12 -21.54 -15.69
C GLU A 225 -6.48 -21.07 -15.12
N GLN A 226 -6.87 -21.52 -13.91
CA GLN A 226 -8.08 -21.01 -13.25
C GLN A 226 -7.88 -19.61 -12.66
N GLY A 227 -6.62 -19.24 -12.44
CA GLY A 227 -6.22 -18.00 -11.82
C GLY A 227 -6.30 -18.02 -10.30
N LYS A 228 -5.45 -17.20 -9.68
CA LYS A 228 -5.41 -16.96 -8.24
C LYS A 228 -5.44 -15.46 -7.94
N VAL A 229 -5.92 -15.12 -6.75
CA VAL A 229 -5.74 -13.80 -6.14
C VAL A 229 -5.05 -13.99 -4.80
N TYR A 230 -3.91 -13.32 -4.64
CA TYR A 230 -3.12 -13.34 -3.43
C TYR A 230 -3.46 -12.13 -2.57
N ILE A 231 -3.61 -12.34 -1.27
CA ILE A 231 -3.91 -11.30 -0.29
C ILE A 231 -2.69 -11.11 0.60
N PHE A 232 -2.13 -9.91 0.58
CA PHE A 232 -1.05 -9.48 1.46
C PHE A 232 -1.63 -8.52 2.49
N GLN A 233 -1.40 -8.80 3.76
CA GLN A 233 -1.85 -7.93 4.85
C GLN A 233 -0.67 -7.09 5.34
N ASN A 234 -0.85 -5.77 5.34
CA ASN A 234 0.05 -4.86 6.04
C ASN A 234 -0.23 -4.98 7.54
N ASN A 235 0.58 -5.76 8.24
CA ASN A 235 0.40 -5.98 9.68
C ASN A 235 0.81 -4.77 10.55
N GLY A 236 1.22 -3.66 9.93
CA GLY A 236 1.71 -2.47 10.62
C GLY A 236 2.79 -2.79 11.65
N THR A 237 2.92 -1.91 12.63
CA THR A 237 3.58 -2.22 13.90
C THR A 237 2.52 -2.74 14.86
N ILE A 238 2.59 -4.00 15.28
CA ILE A 238 1.60 -4.59 16.19
C ILE A 238 1.80 -4.00 17.59
N PHE A 239 0.80 -3.27 18.10
CA PHE A 239 0.76 -2.87 19.52
C PHE A 239 0.00 -3.92 20.32
N LEU A 240 0.70 -4.68 21.17
CA LEU A 240 0.07 -5.59 22.13
C LEU A 240 -0.22 -4.83 23.44
N LYS A 241 -1.51 -4.60 23.73
CA LYS A 241 -1.97 -4.10 25.05
C LYS A 241 -2.30 -5.29 25.95
N LEU A 242 -1.52 -5.50 27.01
CA LEU A 242 -1.89 -6.40 28.10
C LEU A 242 -2.46 -5.58 29.26
N ILE A 243 -3.67 -5.93 29.71
CA ILE A 243 -4.29 -5.37 30.91
C ILE A 243 -4.30 -6.48 31.96
N PHE A 244 -3.68 -6.22 33.11
CA PHE A 244 -3.78 -7.10 34.27
C PHE A 244 -4.82 -6.54 35.23
N TYR A 245 -5.71 -7.40 35.73
CA TYR A 245 -6.61 -7.09 36.84
C TYR A 245 -6.14 -7.90 38.04
N PHE A 246 -5.84 -7.22 39.14
CA PHE A 246 -5.57 -7.87 40.42
C PHE A 246 -6.72 -7.54 41.37
N GLU A 247 -7.41 -8.56 41.87
CA GLU A 247 -8.21 -8.41 43.09
C GLU A 247 -7.33 -8.80 44.28
N LEU A 248 -7.03 -7.81 45.12
CA LEU A 248 -6.44 -8.05 46.44
C LEU A 248 -7.48 -7.68 47.49
N PHE A 249 -7.65 -8.58 48.46
CA PHE A 249 -8.58 -8.37 49.57
C PHE A 249 -8.15 -7.13 50.36
N PHE A 250 -9.04 -6.13 50.35
CA PHE A 250 -8.97 -4.82 51.00
C PHE A 250 -8.01 -3.80 50.34
N PHE A 251 -8.61 -2.89 49.56
CA PHE A 251 -8.10 -1.74 48.78
C PHE A 251 -7.73 -2.00 47.30
N LEU A 252 -8.43 -1.30 46.40
CA LEU A 252 -8.19 -1.31 44.96
C LEU A 252 -7.00 -0.41 44.62
N PHE A 253 -6.01 -0.98 43.95
CA PHE A 253 -4.89 -0.27 43.35
C PHE A 253 -4.79 -0.71 41.89
N SER A 254 -4.70 0.24 40.96
CA SER A 254 -4.53 -0.03 39.53
C SER A 254 -3.16 0.44 39.05
N PHE A 255 -2.42 -0.47 38.39
CA PHE A 255 -1.13 -0.19 37.76
C PHE A 255 -1.30 -0.30 36.24
N GLU A 256 -0.71 0.62 35.49
CA GLU A 256 -0.66 0.54 34.03
C GLU A 256 0.81 0.64 33.57
N CYS A 257 1.23 -0.30 32.73
CA CYS A 257 2.58 -0.34 32.18
C CYS A 257 2.50 -0.22 30.67
N TYR A 258 3.32 0.65 30.10
CA TYR A 258 3.49 0.81 28.66
C TYR A 258 4.91 0.38 28.29
N TRP A 259 5.06 -0.34 27.19
CA TRP A 259 6.34 -0.60 26.56
C TRP A 259 6.35 -0.08 25.13
N ASN A 260 7.43 0.61 24.77
CA ASN A 260 7.71 1.02 23.41
C ASN A 260 8.78 0.11 22.83
N GLN A 261 8.46 -0.58 21.73
CA GLN A 261 9.49 -1.19 20.91
C GLN A 261 10.06 -0.10 19.99
N ILE A 262 11.29 0.34 20.26
CA ILE A 262 11.96 1.34 19.42
C ILE A 262 12.94 0.60 18.51
N ASN A 263 12.55 0.47 17.25
CA ASN A 263 13.27 -0.13 16.11
C ASN A 263 13.28 -1.67 16.00
N SER A 264 13.01 -2.12 14.77
CA SER A 264 13.00 -3.52 14.35
C SER A 264 14.39 -4.12 14.08
N THR A 265 15.48 -3.40 14.40
CA THR A 265 16.85 -3.88 14.20
C THR A 265 17.66 -4.01 15.48
N LEU A 266 17.22 -3.44 16.60
CA LEU A 266 17.85 -3.59 17.91
C LEU A 266 16.74 -3.81 18.93
N ASN A 267 16.72 -4.98 19.57
CA ASN A 267 15.74 -5.41 20.58
C ASN A 267 15.85 -4.62 21.91
N ASP A 268 15.90 -3.29 21.85
CA ASP A 268 15.87 -2.44 23.03
C ASP A 268 14.41 -2.08 23.36
N ILE A 269 14.01 -2.38 24.60
CA ILE A 269 12.67 -2.11 25.12
C ILE A 269 12.79 -0.98 26.13
N GLU A 270 12.11 0.14 25.87
CA GLU A 270 11.90 1.19 26.87
C GLU A 270 10.51 1.00 27.47
N TYR A 271 10.41 1.02 28.81
CA TYR A 271 9.13 0.87 29.51
C TYR A 271 8.90 2.03 30.49
N GLN A 272 7.63 2.40 30.67
CA GLN A 272 7.17 3.34 31.70
C GLN A 272 6.08 2.66 32.54
N ILE A 273 6.23 2.72 33.86
CA ILE A 273 5.25 2.21 34.83
C ILE A 273 4.60 3.43 35.49
N ASN A 274 3.28 3.53 35.34
CA ASN A 274 2.47 4.55 36.00
C ASN A 274 1.50 3.86 36.97
N TYR A 275 1.19 4.54 38.06
CA TYR A 275 0.26 4.05 39.07
C TYR A 275 -0.76 5.15 39.40
N GLN A 276 -1.98 4.76 39.77
CA GLN A 276 -2.97 5.67 40.31
C GLN A 276 -3.61 5.09 41.59
N ASN A 277 -3.79 5.97 42.57
CA ASN A 277 -4.58 5.72 43.76
C ASN A 277 -5.86 6.57 43.71
N GLU A 278 -6.98 6.11 44.26
CA GLU A 278 -8.35 6.66 44.04
C GLU A 278 -8.58 8.15 44.40
N ILE A 279 -7.56 8.94 44.76
CA ILE A 279 -7.72 10.34 45.17
C ILE A 279 -6.83 11.36 44.42
N GLU A 280 -5.81 11.01 43.62
CA GLU A 280 -5.00 12.02 42.88
C GLU A 280 -4.54 11.58 41.45
N ASN A 281 -4.05 12.55 40.65
CA ASN A 281 -3.65 12.39 39.24
C ASN A 281 -2.38 11.53 39.04
N TRP A 282 -2.20 10.99 37.84
CA TRP A 282 -1.06 10.14 37.43
C TRP A 282 0.32 10.77 37.69
N GLU A 283 1.20 10.07 38.41
CA GLU A 283 2.60 10.46 38.60
C GLU A 283 3.57 9.36 38.10
N LEU A 284 4.69 9.79 37.49
CA LEU A 284 5.74 8.95 36.91
C LEU A 284 6.68 8.42 38.01
N ILE A 285 6.84 7.10 38.12
CA ILE A 285 7.71 6.51 39.16
C ILE A 285 9.17 6.37 38.70
N GLN A 286 9.45 5.97 37.45
CA GLN A 286 10.83 5.87 36.93
C GLN A 286 10.89 5.72 35.39
N SER A 287 11.94 6.24 34.75
CA SER A 287 12.30 5.91 33.35
C SER A 287 13.81 5.61 33.17
N PRO A 288 14.29 4.39 33.47
CA PRO A 288 15.66 4.03 33.18
C PRO A 288 15.79 3.35 31.80
N ILE A 289 16.74 3.83 30.99
CA ILE A 289 17.19 3.15 29.77
C ILE A 289 18.09 1.98 30.20
N LEU A 290 17.72 0.75 29.87
CA LEU A 290 18.47 -0.45 30.26
C LEU A 290 19.23 -1.05 29.07
N ASN A 291 20.56 -1.11 29.18
CA ASN A 291 21.41 -1.79 28.19
C ASN A 291 21.48 -3.31 28.52
N GLN A 292 21.70 -4.13 27.48
CA GLN A 292 21.52 -5.60 27.41
C GLN A 292 21.97 -6.43 28.62
N ASN A 293 22.98 -6.01 29.38
CA ASN A 293 23.50 -6.77 30.52
C ASN A 293 22.58 -6.76 31.76
N VAL A 294 21.60 -5.85 31.84
CA VAL A 294 20.65 -5.82 32.97
C VAL A 294 19.39 -6.65 32.71
N LEU A 295 19.00 -6.85 31.45
CA LEU A 295 17.92 -7.79 31.08
C LEU A 295 18.19 -9.17 31.67
N TYR A 296 19.41 -9.70 31.52
CA TYR A 296 19.80 -11.02 32.03
C TYR A 296 19.75 -11.14 33.56
N GLN A 297 19.94 -10.04 34.31
CA GLN A 297 19.79 -10.06 35.77
C GLN A 297 18.32 -10.04 36.18
N ILE A 298 17.46 -9.26 35.53
CA ILE A 298 16.01 -9.22 35.81
C ILE A 298 15.34 -10.55 35.48
N PHE A 299 15.76 -11.25 34.43
CA PHE A 299 15.21 -12.56 34.04
C PHE A 299 15.55 -13.71 35.01
N ASN A 300 16.47 -13.50 35.95
CA ASN A 300 16.85 -14.50 36.96
C ASN A 300 16.75 -14.00 38.42
N SER A 301 16.27 -12.78 38.66
CA SER A 301 16.10 -12.26 40.02
C SER A 301 14.64 -11.93 40.29
N SER A 302 14.12 -12.45 41.40
CA SER A 302 12.88 -11.99 42.02
C SER A 302 12.90 -10.47 42.19
N ILE A 303 11.92 -9.76 41.65
CA ILE A 303 11.75 -8.33 41.92
C ILE A 303 11.16 -8.22 43.33
N TYR A 304 11.93 -7.68 44.27
CA TYR A 304 11.44 -7.30 45.59
C TYR A 304 11.16 -5.79 45.57
N SER A 305 9.89 -5.40 45.67
CA SER A 305 9.55 -4.04 46.07
C SER A 305 9.44 -4.02 47.59
N ASN A 306 10.30 -3.25 48.26
CA ASN A 306 10.08 -2.90 49.66
C ASN A 306 8.95 -1.88 49.73
N ILE A 307 7.72 -2.38 49.74
CA ILE A 307 6.58 -1.63 50.23
C ILE A 307 6.56 -1.90 51.73
N SER A 308 6.78 -0.86 52.55
CA SER A 308 6.85 -1.01 54.00
C SER A 308 5.51 -1.48 54.56
N GLY A 309 5.43 -2.77 54.86
CA GLY A 309 4.29 -3.46 55.46
C GLY A 309 4.52 -4.96 55.32
N ASN A 310 4.64 -5.67 56.45
CA ASN A 310 5.09 -7.06 56.55
C ASN A 310 4.31 -8.06 55.67
N VAL A 311 4.67 -8.22 54.40
CA VAL A 311 4.77 -9.51 53.69
C VAL A 311 5.67 -9.30 52.46
N ASP A 312 6.80 -10.02 52.39
CA ASP A 312 7.61 -10.10 51.17
C ASP A 312 6.82 -10.89 50.10
N TYR A 313 6.44 -10.27 48.99
CA TYR A 313 5.88 -10.98 47.84
C TYR A 313 6.90 -11.00 46.70
N SER A 314 7.21 -12.20 46.21
CA SER A 314 7.97 -12.38 44.98
C SER A 314 7.02 -12.71 43.83
N ILE A 315 7.00 -11.88 42.79
CA ILE A 315 6.32 -12.20 41.53
C ILE A 315 7.33 -12.95 40.64
N GLN A 316 7.06 -14.22 40.32
CA GLN A 316 7.80 -14.97 39.30
C GLN A 316 7.03 -14.94 37.99
N ILE A 317 7.58 -14.27 36.97
CA ILE A 317 7.03 -14.25 35.61
C ILE A 317 7.89 -15.16 34.75
N LYS A 318 7.31 -16.27 34.26
CA LYS A 318 7.97 -17.17 33.30
C LYS A 318 7.31 -16.98 31.93
N ILE A 319 8.00 -16.30 31.02
CA ILE A 319 7.55 -16.16 29.62
C ILE A 319 8.31 -17.19 28.79
N CYS A 320 7.59 -18.20 28.29
CA CYS A 320 8.14 -19.16 27.34
C CYS A 320 8.00 -18.62 25.91
N ASN A 321 9.05 -18.86 25.12
CA ASN A 321 9.22 -18.46 23.73
C ASN A 321 7.95 -18.74 22.89
N ILE A 322 7.51 -17.74 22.12
CA ILE A 322 6.22 -17.73 21.42
C ILE A 322 6.37 -18.46 20.09
N SER A 323 5.97 -19.73 20.04
CA SER A 323 5.58 -20.39 18.78
C SER A 323 4.29 -21.20 18.86
N SER A 324 3.49 -21.06 19.93
CA SER A 324 2.17 -21.70 19.99
C SER A 324 1.22 -20.96 20.95
N ASN A 325 0.06 -20.56 20.42
CA ASN A 325 -1.00 -19.79 21.08
C ASN A 325 -1.76 -20.57 22.19
N GLN A 326 -1.12 -20.89 23.33
CA GLN A 326 -1.85 -21.15 24.57
C GLN A 326 -1.05 -20.68 25.79
N ILE A 327 -1.63 -19.75 26.56
CA ILE A 327 -1.16 -19.40 27.90
C ILE A 327 -2.01 -20.18 28.89
N ASN A 328 -1.41 -21.14 29.60
CA ASN A 328 -2.02 -21.72 30.80
C ASN A 328 -1.38 -21.10 32.03
N LEU A 329 -2.19 -20.37 32.79
CA LEU A 329 -1.83 -19.90 34.13
C LEU A 329 -2.16 -21.03 35.12
N THR A 330 -1.16 -21.44 35.91
CA THR A 330 -1.42 -22.20 37.14
C THR A 330 -0.91 -21.38 38.31
N THR A 331 -1.79 -21.08 39.25
CA THR A 331 -1.40 -20.60 40.57
C THR A 331 -1.01 -21.82 41.40
N LYS A 332 0.11 -21.74 42.12
CA LYS A 332 0.37 -22.61 43.26
C LYS A 332 0.22 -21.76 44.51
N ASN A 333 -0.58 -22.26 45.45
CA ASN A 333 -0.73 -21.70 46.79
C ASN A 333 0.60 -21.61 47.53
#